data_AF-A0A429B2K3-F1
#
_entry.id   AF-A0A429B2K3-F1
#
_cell.length_a   1.000
_cell.length_b   1.000
_cell.length_c   1.000
_cell.angle_alpha   90.00
_cell.angle_beta   90.00
_cell.angle_gamma   90.00
#
_symmetry.space_group_name_H-M   'P 1'
#
loop_
_entity.id
_entity.type
_entity.pdbx_description
1 polymer ?
#
loop_
_entity_poly.entity_id
_entity_poly.type
_entity_poly.pdbx_seq_one_letter_code
_entity_poly.pdbx_strand_id
1 'polypeptide(L)'
;MWLAAFVVGLPSLGVAAVVVALWGRPWALFAVPYLVLFMLVYLVGLILLALLRFRPDWLRALVAAVAAYAIASVTPSIGTMMRFPYHVVRCGGLPVVATGFAASMSYNVPGDEDYGVTPFDGPFFCTEKEARAADFHHYDF
;
A
#
# COMPACT_ATOMS: atom_id res chain seq x y z
N MET A 1 -13.38 16.10 -21.04
CA MET A 1 -14.29 15.14 -20.37
C MET A 1 -13.57 13.91 -19.81
N TRP A 2 -12.47 13.43 -20.39
CA TRP A 2 -11.73 12.25 -19.89
C TRP A 2 -11.09 12.40 -18.49
N LEU A 3 -10.70 13.61 -18.10
CA LEU A 3 -10.11 13.90 -16.78
C LEU A 3 -11.08 13.65 -15.61
N ALA A 4 -12.37 13.93 -15.78
CA ALA A 4 -13.36 13.68 -14.73
C ALA A 4 -13.61 12.18 -14.51
N ALA A 5 -13.59 11.39 -15.60
CA ALA A 5 -13.72 9.93 -15.53
C ALA A 5 -12.52 9.29 -14.81
N PHE A 6 -11.30 9.82 -15.00
CA PHE A 6 -10.11 9.34 -14.27
C PHE A 6 -10.10 9.77 -12.81
N VAL A 7 -10.43 11.03 -12.52
CA VAL A 7 -10.40 11.58 -11.15
C VAL A 7 -11.49 10.97 -10.27
N VAL A 8 -12.64 10.59 -10.85
CA VAL A 8 -13.77 10.02 -10.10
C VAL A 8 -13.83 8.49 -10.21
N GLY A 9 -13.46 7.91 -11.35
CA GLY A 9 -13.54 6.47 -11.62
C GLY A 9 -12.50 5.63 -10.90
N LEU A 10 -11.27 6.10 -10.79
CA LEU A 10 -10.18 5.39 -10.10
C LEU A 10 -10.40 5.28 -8.58
N PRO A 11 -10.83 6.32 -7.85
CA PRO A 11 -11.13 6.18 -6.43
C PRO A 11 -12.39 5.35 -6.18
N SER A 12 -13.40 5.40 -7.06
CA SER A 12 -14.60 4.56 -6.90
C SER A 12 -14.29 3.08 -7.15
N LEU A 13 -13.39 2.75 -8.07
CA LEU A 13 -12.86 1.38 -8.24
C LEU A 13 -12.00 0.94 -7.05
N GLY A 14 -11.18 1.83 -6.49
CA GLY A 14 -10.42 1.56 -5.27
C GLY A 14 -11.32 1.25 -4.08
N VAL A 15 -12.37 2.05 -3.88
CA VAL A 15 -13.39 1.83 -2.83
C VAL A 15 -14.14 0.52 -3.08
N ALA A 16 -14.53 0.23 -4.32
CA ALA A 16 -15.21 -1.02 -4.65
C ALA A 16 -14.31 -2.25 -4.43
N ALA A 17 -13.04 -2.19 -4.83
CA ALA A 17 -12.08 -3.26 -4.62
C ALA A 17 -11.82 -3.51 -3.12
N VAL A 18 -11.73 -2.44 -2.32
CA VAL A 18 -11.62 -2.52 -0.86
C VAL A 18 -12.89 -3.11 -0.26
N VAL A 19 -14.08 -2.68 -0.68
CA VAL A 19 -15.36 -3.24 -0.18
C VAL A 19 -15.52 -4.71 -0.53
N VAL A 20 -15.17 -5.13 -1.76
CA VAL A 20 -15.27 -6.51 -2.22
C VAL A 20 -14.21 -7.41 -1.56
N ALA A 21 -12.98 -6.95 -1.40
CA ALA A 21 -11.91 -7.70 -0.73
C ALA A 21 -12.16 -7.87 0.78
N LEU A 22 -13.05 -7.07 1.37
CA LEU A 22 -13.31 -7.02 2.82
C LEU A 22 -14.63 -7.68 3.24
N TRP A 23 -15.32 -8.39 2.36
CA TRP A 23 -16.62 -8.98 2.69
C TRP A 23 -16.46 -10.20 3.62
N GLY A 24 -16.88 -10.07 4.88
CA GLY A 24 -17.03 -11.19 5.82
C GLY A 24 -16.12 -11.23 7.07
N ARG A 25 -15.33 -10.19 7.38
CA ARG A 25 -14.51 -10.14 8.61
C ARG A 25 -14.91 -9.02 9.58
N PRO A 26 -14.77 -9.18 10.92
CA PRO A 26 -15.15 -8.19 11.94
C PRO A 26 -14.14 -7.01 12.01
N TRP A 27 -14.30 -6.00 11.16
CA TRP A 27 -13.22 -5.07 10.75
C TRP A 27 -13.55 -3.55 10.88
N ALA A 28 -14.48 -3.15 11.75
CA ALA A 28 -14.88 -1.74 11.89
C ALA A 28 -13.73 -0.82 12.39
N LEU A 29 -12.79 -1.34 13.18
CA LEU A 29 -11.71 -0.54 13.76
C LEU A 29 -10.57 -0.19 12.77
N PHE A 30 -10.38 -0.98 11.71
CA PHE A 30 -9.30 -0.75 10.73
C PHE A 30 -9.82 -0.08 9.44
N ALA A 31 -11.04 -0.44 8.99
CA ALA A 31 -11.61 0.11 7.77
C ALA A 31 -12.01 1.59 7.90
N VAL A 32 -12.56 1.98 9.06
CA VAL A 32 -13.00 3.36 9.32
C VAL A 32 -11.84 4.37 9.28
N PRO A 33 -10.74 4.21 10.04
CA PRO A 33 -9.64 5.17 9.98
C PRO A 33 -8.98 5.20 8.59
N TYR A 34 -8.90 4.06 7.90
CA TYR A 34 -8.38 4.01 6.53
C TYR A 34 -9.26 4.80 5.54
N LEU A 35 -10.58 4.62 5.59
CA LEU A 35 -11.52 5.36 4.74
C LEU A 35 -11.53 6.86 5.07
N VAL A 36 -11.44 7.22 6.34
CA VAL A 36 -11.33 8.62 6.78
C VAL A 36 -10.04 9.25 6.24
N LEU A 37 -8.90 8.56 6.37
CA LEU A 37 -7.62 9.02 5.84
C LEU A 37 -7.66 9.18 4.32
N PHE A 38 -8.26 8.21 3.62
CA PHE A 38 -8.46 8.26 2.18
C PHE A 38 -9.32 9.46 1.74
N MET A 39 -10.45 9.69 2.42
CA MET A 39 -11.33 10.83 2.18
C MET A 39 -10.64 12.17 2.43
N LEU A 40 -9.83 12.27 3.49
CA LEU A 40 -9.05 13.48 3.79
C LEU A 40 -8.02 13.77 2.70
N VAL A 41 -7.25 12.76 2.27
CA VAL A 41 -6.29 12.89 1.17
C VAL A 41 -7.00 13.31 -0.12
N TYR A 42 -8.17 12.73 -0.41
CA TYR A 42 -8.96 13.08 -1.58
C TYR A 42 -9.44 14.53 -1.55
N LEU A 43 -9.99 15.00 -0.42
CA LEU A 43 -10.44 16.38 -0.26
C LEU A 43 -9.27 17.37 -0.39
N VAL A 44 -8.12 17.08 0.20
CA VAL A 44 -6.90 17.89 0.06
C VAL A 44 -6.48 17.97 -1.42
N GLY A 45 -6.51 16.84 -2.15
CA GLY A 45 -6.24 16.81 -3.58
C GLY A 45 -7.19 17.69 -4.39
N LEU A 46 -8.49 17.66 -4.10
CA LEU A 46 -9.50 18.50 -4.76
C LEU A 46 -9.30 19.98 -4.47
N ILE A 47 -8.99 20.35 -3.21
CA ILE A 47 -8.73 21.73 -2.81
C ILE A 47 -7.47 22.25 -3.52
N LEU A 48 -6.40 21.47 -3.58
CA LEU A 48 -5.18 21.81 -4.32
C LEU A 48 -5.47 22.01 -5.81
N LEU A 49 -6.23 21.11 -6.44
CA LEU A 49 -6.66 21.25 -7.84
C LEU A 49 -7.50 22.51 -8.08
N ALA A 50 -8.43 22.81 -7.18
CA ALA A 50 -9.25 24.01 -7.25
C ALA A 50 -8.40 25.29 -7.12
N LEU A 51 -7.45 25.32 -6.19
CA LEU A 51 -6.52 26.44 -6.03
C LEU A 51 -5.61 26.59 -7.24
N LEU A 52 -5.09 25.49 -7.79
CA LEU A 52 -4.26 25.50 -9.00
C LEU A 52 -5.01 26.05 -10.22
N ARG A 53 -6.32 25.81 -10.32
CA ARG A 53 -7.15 26.34 -11.40
C ARG A 53 -7.19 27.87 -11.44
N PHE A 54 -7.04 28.56 -10.31
CA PHE A 54 -7.02 30.02 -10.24
C PHE A 54 -5.60 30.64 -10.25
N ARG A 55 -4.54 29.82 -10.29
CA ARG A 55 -3.14 30.28 -10.27
C ARG A 55 -2.52 30.38 -11.67
N PRO A 56 -1.50 31.24 -11.85
CA PRO A 56 -0.74 31.35 -13.09
C PRO A 56 0.04 30.06 -13.41
N ASP A 57 0.34 29.84 -14.69
CA ASP A 57 0.81 28.55 -15.21
C ASP A 57 2.13 28.04 -14.61
N TRP A 58 3.02 28.94 -14.18
CA TRP A 58 4.28 28.56 -13.54
C TRP A 58 4.07 27.91 -12.16
N LEU A 59 3.07 28.36 -11.39
CA LEU A 59 2.70 27.75 -10.10
C LEU A 59 2.07 26.36 -10.32
N ARG A 60 1.33 26.18 -11.41
CA ARG A 60 0.77 24.87 -11.79
C ARG A 60 1.87 23.86 -12.09
N ALA A 61 2.87 24.28 -12.86
CA ALA A 61 4.02 23.44 -13.20
C ALA A 61 4.81 23.02 -11.94
N LEU A 62 5.04 23.96 -11.01
CA LEU A 62 5.72 23.67 -9.75
C LEU A 62 4.96 22.63 -8.91
N VAL A 63 3.65 22.80 -8.71
CA VAL A 63 2.87 21.85 -7.91
C VAL A 63 2.75 20.49 -8.60
N ALA A 64 2.64 20.46 -9.94
CA ALA A 64 2.67 19.19 -10.68
C ALA A 64 4.01 18.46 -10.49
N ALA A 65 5.14 19.17 -10.53
CA ALA A 65 6.45 18.59 -10.30
C ALA A 65 6.60 18.05 -8.87
N VAL A 66 6.16 18.81 -7.86
CA VAL A 66 6.17 18.38 -6.45
C VAL A 66 5.26 17.17 -6.23
N ALA A 67 4.06 17.18 -6.79
CA ALA A 67 3.13 16.06 -6.69
C ALA A 67 3.68 14.81 -7.39
N ALA A 68 4.25 14.95 -8.58
CA ALA A 68 4.88 13.85 -9.29
C ALA A 68 6.05 13.27 -8.48
N TYR A 69 6.89 14.12 -7.87
CA TYR A 69 7.98 13.69 -7.00
C TYR A 69 7.47 12.95 -5.75
N ALA A 70 6.44 13.48 -5.08
CA ALA A 70 5.85 12.86 -3.91
C ALA A 70 5.19 11.51 -4.24
N ILE A 71 4.51 11.39 -5.40
CA ILE A 71 3.94 10.12 -5.85
C ILE A 71 5.07 9.14 -6.17
N ALA A 72 6.10 9.58 -6.91
CA ALA A 72 7.24 8.74 -7.28
C ALA A 72 8.01 8.22 -6.06
N SER A 73 8.14 9.02 -5.00
CA SER A 73 8.85 8.59 -3.78
C SER A 73 8.07 7.57 -2.95
N VAL A 74 6.73 7.58 -3.00
CA VAL A 74 5.87 6.66 -2.21
C VAL A 74 5.50 5.40 -3.01
N THR A 75 5.53 5.45 -4.34
CA THR A 75 5.17 4.31 -5.22
C THR A 75 5.92 2.99 -4.90
N PRO A 76 7.24 2.98 -4.60
CA PRO A 76 7.95 1.74 -4.27
C PRO A 76 7.36 1.02 -3.05
N SER A 77 6.95 1.79 -2.04
CA SER A 77 6.40 1.29 -0.77
C SER A 77 5.05 0.60 -0.93
N ILE A 78 4.24 1.03 -1.91
CA ILE A 78 2.91 0.45 -2.17
C ILE A 78 3.03 -0.91 -2.88
N GLY A 79 4.08 -1.09 -3.69
CA GLY A 79 4.31 -2.30 -4.47
C GLY A 79 4.40 -3.57 -3.61
N THR A 80 5.10 -3.51 -2.48
CA THR A 80 5.19 -4.62 -1.52
C THR A 80 3.84 -4.92 -0.91
N MET A 81 3.15 -3.91 -0.37
CA MET A 81 1.86 -4.11 0.31
C MET A 81 0.79 -4.69 -0.63
N MET A 82 0.82 -4.35 -1.91
CA MET A 82 -0.09 -4.94 -2.90
C MET A 82 0.17 -6.42 -3.20
N ARG A 83 1.40 -6.93 -2.99
CA ARG A 83 1.74 -8.34 -3.21
C ARG A 83 1.26 -9.25 -2.09
N PHE A 84 1.12 -8.73 -0.88
CA PHE A 84 0.69 -9.52 0.28
C PHE A 84 -0.65 -10.26 0.06
N PRO A 85 -1.78 -9.62 -0.33
CA PRO A 85 -3.03 -10.33 -0.53
C PRO A 85 -2.96 -11.39 -1.64
N TYR A 86 -2.18 -11.14 -2.70
CA TYR A 86 -1.93 -12.13 -3.74
C TYR A 86 -1.25 -13.38 -3.17
N HIS A 87 -0.26 -13.21 -2.29
CA HIS A 87 0.42 -14.32 -1.63
C HIS A 87 -0.47 -15.04 -0.62
N VAL A 88 -1.35 -14.33 0.08
CA VAL A 88 -2.34 -14.98 0.97
C VAL A 88 -3.21 -15.96 0.19
N VAL A 89 -3.70 -15.57 -0.98
CA VAL A 89 -4.51 -16.43 -1.84
C VAL A 89 -3.68 -17.57 -2.43
N ARG A 90 -2.47 -17.28 -2.93
CA ARG A 90 -1.59 -18.27 -3.56
C ARG A 90 -1.11 -19.35 -2.58
N CYS A 91 -0.82 -18.97 -1.34
CA CYS A 91 -0.32 -19.89 -0.31
C CYS A 91 -1.44 -20.58 0.48
N GLY A 92 -2.70 -20.19 0.27
CA GLY A 92 -3.85 -20.73 1.00
C GLY A 92 -3.92 -20.34 2.48
N GLY A 93 -3.23 -19.27 2.88
CA GLY A 93 -3.05 -18.87 4.27
C GLY A 93 -2.14 -17.66 4.41
N LEU A 94 -1.80 -17.27 5.64
CA LEU A 94 -0.85 -16.18 5.89
C LEU A 94 0.56 -16.60 5.41
N PRO A 95 1.23 -15.82 4.54
CA PRO A 95 2.57 -16.15 4.06
C PRO A 95 3.63 -15.82 5.10
N VAL A 96 4.83 -16.40 4.92
CA VAL A 96 6.05 -15.96 5.62
C VAL A 96 6.47 -14.61 5.03
N VAL A 97 6.69 -13.63 5.91
CA VAL A 97 7.04 -12.26 5.55
C VAL A 97 8.54 -12.08 5.73
N ALA A 98 9.26 -11.78 4.65
CA ALA A 98 10.69 -11.54 4.70
C ALA A 98 11.02 -10.07 4.45
N THR A 99 12.11 -9.61 5.05
CA THR A 99 12.63 -8.27 4.85
C THR A 99 14.13 -8.31 4.57
N GLY A 100 14.52 -7.60 3.51
CA GLY A 100 15.92 -7.32 3.19
C GLY A 100 16.31 -5.90 3.60
N PHE A 101 15.42 -5.18 4.29
CA PHE A 101 15.65 -3.79 4.68
C PHE A 101 16.81 -3.71 5.67
N ALA A 102 17.68 -2.72 5.49
CA ALA A 102 18.90 -2.55 6.30
C ALA A 102 19.78 -3.81 6.38
N ALA A 103 19.78 -4.66 5.34
CA ALA A 103 20.53 -5.91 5.29
C ALA A 103 20.20 -6.92 6.41
N SER A 104 18.99 -6.83 7.00
CA SER A 104 18.59 -7.75 8.07
C SER A 104 18.31 -9.18 7.61
N MET A 105 18.12 -9.40 6.29
CA MET A 105 17.85 -10.70 5.63
C MET A 105 17.07 -11.66 6.54
N SER A 106 15.95 -11.17 7.09
CA SER A 106 15.20 -11.84 8.15
C SER A 106 13.77 -12.15 7.71
N TYR A 107 13.13 -13.12 8.38
CA TYR A 107 11.74 -13.47 8.12
C TYR A 107 10.94 -13.78 9.41
N ASN A 108 9.65 -13.44 9.38
CA ASN A 108 8.68 -13.73 10.44
C ASN A 108 7.62 -14.69 9.89
N VAL A 109 7.16 -15.62 10.73
CA VAL A 109 6.13 -16.60 10.40
C VAL A 109 4.80 -16.25 11.07
N PRO A 110 3.67 -16.68 10.50
CA PRO A 110 2.37 -16.47 11.13
C PRO A 110 2.33 -17.16 12.50
N GLY A 111 2.21 -16.36 13.57
CA GLY A 111 2.24 -16.84 14.95
C GLY A 111 3.31 -16.17 15.82
N ASP A 112 4.33 -15.56 15.20
CA ASP A 112 5.33 -14.76 15.91
C ASP A 112 4.71 -13.49 16.52
N GLU A 113 5.26 -13.04 17.65
CA GLU A 113 4.78 -11.82 18.34
C GLU A 113 4.87 -10.58 17.42
N ASP A 114 5.95 -10.50 16.63
CA ASP A 114 6.21 -9.41 15.69
C ASP A 114 5.77 -9.74 14.24
N TYR A 115 4.85 -10.69 14.06
CA TYR A 115 4.29 -10.94 12.74
C TYR A 115 3.50 -9.73 12.22
N GLY A 116 4.04 -9.06 11.22
CA GLY A 116 3.42 -7.88 10.60
C GLY A 116 3.93 -7.67 9.19
N VAL A 117 3.16 -6.90 8.41
CA VAL A 117 3.56 -6.47 7.06
C VAL A 117 3.78 -4.97 7.06
N THR A 118 5.01 -4.59 6.77
CA THR A 118 5.47 -3.21 6.65
C THR A 118 5.78 -2.88 5.18
N PRO A 119 5.86 -1.60 4.82
CA PRO A 119 6.28 -1.20 3.48
C PRO A 119 7.74 -1.56 3.15
N PHE A 120 8.52 -2.04 4.13
CA PHE A 120 9.93 -2.38 3.99
C PHE A 120 10.16 -3.88 3.76
N ASP A 121 9.10 -4.68 3.81
CA ASP A 121 9.19 -6.09 3.46
C ASP A 121 9.37 -6.22 1.94
N GLY A 122 9.98 -7.31 1.48
CA GLY A 122 10.42 -7.42 0.08
C GLY A 122 9.91 -8.68 -0.60
N PRO A 123 10.20 -9.86 -0.04
CA PRO A 123 9.65 -11.13 -0.50
C PRO A 123 8.62 -11.72 0.46
N PHE A 124 7.62 -12.39 -0.10
CA PHE A 124 6.67 -13.23 0.62
C PHE A 124 6.84 -14.67 0.16
N PHE A 125 6.91 -15.61 1.12
CA PHE A 125 7.08 -17.03 0.85
C PHE A 125 5.89 -17.82 1.39
N CYS A 126 5.57 -18.95 0.77
CA CYS A 126 4.49 -19.80 1.27
C CYS A 126 4.93 -20.70 2.43
N THR A 127 6.23 -20.99 2.52
CA THR A 127 6.79 -21.83 3.59
C THR A 127 8.12 -21.27 4.09
N GLU A 128 8.48 -21.59 5.34
CA GLU A 128 9.81 -21.27 5.88
C GLU A 128 10.94 -21.90 5.07
N LYS A 129 10.70 -23.08 4.50
CA LYS A 129 11.70 -23.76 3.68
C LYS A 129 12.09 -22.94 2.45
N GLU A 130 11.13 -22.26 1.83
CA GLU A 130 11.38 -21.35 0.71
C GLU A 130 12.19 -20.12 1.15
N ALA A 131 11.86 -19.54 2.32
CA ALA A 131 12.58 -18.39 2.87
C ALA A 131 14.04 -18.74 3.18
N ARG A 132 14.28 -19.86 3.86
CA ARG A 132 15.63 -20.36 4.18
C ARG A 132 16.43 -20.71 2.92
N ALA A 133 15.77 -21.26 1.89
CA ALA A 133 16.42 -21.54 0.60
C ALA A 133 16.83 -20.27 -0.17
N ALA A 134 16.25 -19.12 0.18
CA ALA A 134 16.61 -17.81 -0.34
C ALA A 134 17.58 -17.05 0.59
N ASP A 135 18.26 -17.75 1.50
CA ASP A 135 19.23 -17.22 2.47
C ASP A 135 18.64 -16.17 3.45
N PHE A 136 17.35 -16.29 3.79
CA PHE A 136 16.77 -15.52 4.90
C PHE A 136 16.85 -16.29 6.22
N HIS A 137 17.09 -15.58 7.31
CA HIS A 137 17.15 -16.10 8.67
C HIS A 137 15.86 -15.82 9.44
N HIS A 138 15.48 -16.69 10.35
CA HIS A 138 14.32 -16.41 11.19
C HIS A 138 14.64 -15.26 12.14
N TYR A 139 13.68 -14.35 12.33
CA TYR A 139 13.83 -13.26 13.28
C TYR A 139 13.55 -13.78 14.70
N ASP A 140 14.61 -14.22 15.37
CA ASP A 140 14.56 -14.66 16.76
C ASP A 140 14.91 -13.48 17.68
N PHE A 141 13.92 -12.71 18.12
CA PHE A 141 14.08 -11.70 19.18
C PHE A 141 13.01 -11.88 20.27
#